data_AF-A0A3R8NBP5-F1
#
_entry.id   AF-A0A3R8NBP5-F1
#
_cell.length_a   1.000
_cell.length_b   1.000
_cell.length_c   1.000
_cell.angle_alpha   90.00
_cell.angle_beta   90.00
_cell.angle_gamma   90.00
#
_symmetry.space_group_name_H-M   'P 1'
#
loop_
_entity.id
_entity.type
_entity.pdbx_description
1 polymer ?
#
loop_
_entity_poly.entity_id
_entity_poly.type
_entity_poly.pdbx_seq_one_letter_code
_entity_poly.pdbx_strand_id
1 'polypeptide(L)'
;MTQTLGLMAALAWPLPMIVALFLVARDRTLKFRIVWALMCFVGIGAFWMERSTGAWGFIPLAINVLGPNSQPGFYKAVIPAGAIGVLALQVLRARKRRALRTEPAGS
;
A
#
# COMPACT_ATOMS: atom_id res chain seq x y z
N MET A 1 7.04 7.79 24.26
CA MET A 1 5.80 7.44 23.54
C MET A 1 5.78 7.97 22.10
N THR A 2 6.31 9.16 21.85
CA THR A 2 6.41 9.76 20.50
C THR A 2 7.25 8.92 19.53
N GLN A 3 8.41 8.40 19.95
CA GLN A 3 9.24 7.54 19.09
C GLN A 3 8.59 6.20 18.72
N THR A 4 7.81 5.59 19.63
CA THR A 4 7.09 4.35 19.34
C THR A 4 6.02 4.55 18.26
N LEU A 5 5.31 5.68 18.28
CA LEU A 5 4.35 6.04 17.23
C LEU A 5 5.01 6.23 15.85
N GLY A 6 6.15 6.91 15.79
CA GLY A 6 6.91 7.07 14.55
C GLY A 6 7.41 5.74 13.95
N LEU A 7 7.84 4.81 14.81
CA LEU A 7 8.23 3.45 14.42
C LEU A 7 7.05 2.61 13.94
N MET A 8 5.92 2.66 14.65
CA MET A 8 4.70 1.96 14.23
C MET A 8 4.21 2.47 12.88
N ALA A 9 4.22 3.79 12.67
CA ALA A 9 3.89 4.38 11.38
C ALA A 9 4.86 3.93 10.29
N ALA A 10 6.17 3.87 10.55
CA ALA A 10 7.14 3.42 9.56
C ALA A 10 6.98 1.93 9.19
N LEU A 11 6.59 1.07 10.14
CA LEU A 11 6.44 -0.38 9.95
C LEU A 11 5.05 -0.80 9.44
N ALA A 12 4.02 0.02 9.61
CA ALA A 12 2.66 -0.32 9.21
C ALA A 12 2.48 -0.44 7.70
N TRP A 13 3.26 0.30 6.90
CA TRP A 13 3.05 0.44 5.45
C TRP A 13 3.77 -0.59 4.56
N PRO A 14 4.97 -1.12 4.92
CA PRO A 14 5.60 -2.20 4.16
C PRO A 14 4.76 -3.48 4.04
N LEU A 15 4.02 -3.83 5.10
CA LEU A 15 3.16 -5.02 5.15
C LEU A 15 2.09 -5.03 4.02
N PRO A 16 1.22 -4.01 3.89
CA PRO A 16 0.27 -3.89 2.78
C PRO A 16 0.93 -3.97 1.40
N MET A 17 2.09 -3.34 1.20
CA MET A 17 2.81 -3.34 -0.07
C MET A 17 3.24 -4.76 -0.47
N ILE A 18 3.82 -5.52 0.47
CA ILE A 18 4.26 -6.90 0.24
C ILE A 18 3.07 -7.81 -0.06
N VAL A 19 1.99 -7.69 0.72
CA VAL A 19 0.76 -8.49 0.51
C VAL A 19 0.14 -8.19 -0.86
N ALA A 20 0.04 -6.92 -1.24
CA ALA A 20 -0.47 -6.52 -2.55
C ALA A 20 0.38 -7.07 -3.70
N LEU A 21 1.71 -6.96 -3.58
CA LEU A 21 2.66 -7.51 -4.55
C LEU A 21 2.50 -9.03 -4.70
N PHE A 22 2.40 -9.77 -3.59
CA PHE A 22 2.20 -11.22 -3.61
C PHE A 22 0.90 -11.60 -4.34
N LEU A 23 -0.19 -10.88 -4.07
CA LEU A 23 -1.47 -11.13 -4.72
C LEU A 23 -1.44 -10.83 -6.23
N VAL A 24 -0.75 -9.77 -6.64
CA VAL A 24 -0.53 -9.45 -8.07
C VAL A 24 0.33 -10.51 -8.74
N ALA A 25 1.41 -10.95 -8.08
CA ALA A 25 2.30 -11.98 -8.61
C ALA A 25 1.57 -13.32 -8.77
N ARG A 26 0.72 -13.68 -7.81
CA ARG A 26 -0.09 -14.91 -7.82
C ARG A 26 -1.18 -14.90 -8.88
N ASP A 27 -1.77 -13.75 -9.19
CA ASP A 27 -2.87 -13.67 -10.16
C ASP A 27 -2.37 -13.59 -11.61
N ARG A 28 -2.32 -14.75 -12.28
CA ARG A 28 -1.95 -14.85 -13.70
C ARG A 28 -2.99 -14.30 -14.67
N THR A 29 -4.20 -13.97 -14.21
CA THR A 29 -5.29 -13.46 -15.06
C THR A 29 -5.32 -11.94 -15.14
N LEU A 30 -4.42 -11.26 -14.42
CA LEU A 30 -4.35 -9.81 -14.37
C LEU A 30 -3.66 -9.26 -15.62
N LYS A 31 -4.40 -8.55 -16.49
CA LYS A 31 -3.80 -7.80 -17.60
C LYS A 31 -2.90 -6.68 -17.05
N PHE A 32 -1.77 -6.44 -17.70
CA PHE A 32 -0.75 -5.46 -17.26
C PHE A 32 -0.20 -5.72 -15.85
N ARG A 33 -0.02 -7.00 -15.48
CA ARG A 33 0.49 -7.42 -14.16
C ARG A 33 1.73 -6.65 -13.69
N ILE A 34 2.65 -6.35 -14.60
CA ILE A 34 3.88 -5.59 -14.27
C ILE A 34 3.53 -4.17 -13.80
N VAL A 35 2.59 -3.50 -14.47
CA VAL A 35 2.14 -2.15 -14.08
C VAL A 35 1.51 -2.19 -12.68
N TRP A 36 0.64 -3.18 -12.43
CA TRP A 36 0.04 -3.35 -11.10
C TRP A 36 1.07 -3.67 -10.01
N ALA A 37 2.10 -4.45 -10.33
CA ALA A 37 3.18 -4.75 -9.40
C ALA A 37 3.99 -3.48 -9.07
N LEU A 38 4.27 -2.63 -10.06
CA LEU A 38 4.93 -1.35 -9.84
C LEU A 38 4.07 -0.40 -9.01
N MET A 39 2.76 -0.38 -9.23
CA MET A 39 1.84 0.43 -8.44
C MET A 39 1.84 0.05 -6.96
N CYS A 40 2.09 -1.21 -6.58
CA CYS A 40 2.19 -1.61 -5.18
C CYS A 40 3.27 -0.83 -4.40
N PHE A 41 4.28 -0.29 -5.08
CA PHE A 41 5.37 0.48 -4.48
C PHE A 41 5.17 2.00 -4.56
N VAL A 42 4.07 2.45 -5.17
CA VAL A 42 3.71 3.86 -5.24
C VAL A 42 2.92 4.22 -3.99
N GLY A 43 3.50 5.08 -3.18
CA GLY A 43 2.85 5.68 -2.04
C GLY A 43 2.55 7.16 -2.27
N ILE A 44 1.44 7.62 -1.71
CA ILE A 44 0.98 9.01 -1.74
C ILE A 44 0.93 9.52 -0.31
N GLY A 45 1.39 10.74 -0.09
CA GLY A 45 1.39 11.37 1.21
C GLY A 45 2.58 10.91 2.06
N ALA A 46 3.33 11.85 2.64
CA ALA A 46 4.49 11.55 3.45
C ALA A 46 4.30 12.06 4.88
N PHE A 47 4.21 11.14 5.82
CA PHE A 47 4.37 11.43 7.23
C PHE A 47 5.86 11.53 7.55
N TRP A 48 6.24 12.53 8.34
CA TRP A 48 7.58 12.66 8.88
C TRP A 48 7.52 13.03 10.36
N MET A 49 8.54 12.61 11.09
CA MET A 49 8.70 12.93 12.49
C MET A 49 10.18 13.07 12.83
N GLU A 50 10.55 14.18 13.45
CA GLU A 50 11.90 14.44 13.92
C GLU A 50 12.18 13.64 15.21
N ARG A 51 13.33 12.95 15.26
CA ARG A 51 13.69 12.05 16.38
C ARG A 51 14.11 12.78 17.65
N SER A 52 14.71 13.96 17.51
CA SER A 52 15.25 14.80 18.59
C SER A 52 14.14 15.55 19.32
N THR A 53 13.25 16.21 18.57
CA THR A 53 12.21 17.09 19.10
C THR A 53 10.84 16.41 19.23
N GLY A 54 10.60 15.34 18.46
CA GLY A 54 9.29 14.70 18.37
C GLY A 54 8.27 15.49 17.54
N ALA A 55 8.68 16.58 16.88
CA ALA A 55 7.84 17.31 15.95
C ALA A 55 7.47 16.40 14.77
N TRP A 56 6.21 16.43 14.34
CA TRP A 56 5.72 15.60 13.24
C TRP A 56 4.84 16.40 12.29
N GLY A 57 4.74 15.93 11.06
CA GLY A 57 3.94 16.55 10.02
C GLY A 57 3.54 15.56 8.94
N PHE A 58 2.57 15.96 8.12
CA PHE A 58 2.07 15.17 7.00
C PHE A 58 2.01 16.02 5.74
N ILE A 59 2.59 15.52 4.66
CA ILE A 59 2.63 16.17 3.35
C ILE A 59 1.69 15.37 2.43
N PRO A 60 0.45 15.82 2.18
CA PRO A 60 -0.58 15.02 1.50
C PRO A 60 -0.27 14.67 0.04
N LEU A 61 0.46 15.52 -0.69
CA LEU A 61 0.76 15.35 -2.12
C LEU A 61 2.17 14.81 -2.40
N ALA A 62 2.82 14.19 -1.41
CA ALA A 62 4.14 13.60 -1.62
C ALA A 62 4.01 12.25 -2.35
N ILE A 63 4.44 12.19 -3.61
CA ILE A 63 4.54 10.93 -4.35
C ILE A 63 5.90 10.30 -4.03
N ASN A 64 5.89 9.09 -3.49
CA ASN A 64 7.11 8.33 -3.20
C ASN A 64 7.05 6.99 -3.91
N VAL A 65 8.14 6.66 -4.61
CA VAL A 65 8.34 5.38 -5.29
C VAL A 65 9.36 4.61 -4.46
N LEU A 66 9.01 3.38 -4.02
CA LEU A 66 9.82 2.55 -3.10
C LEU A 66 9.83 3.02 -1.63
N GLY A 67 8.84 3.82 -1.22
CA GLY A 67 8.73 4.34 0.14
C GLY A 67 9.53 5.63 0.35
N PRO A 68 9.47 6.22 1.56
CA PRO A 68 10.13 7.49 1.84
C PRO A 68 11.65 7.31 1.95
N ASN A 69 12.42 8.21 1.34
CA ASN A 69 13.89 8.24 1.47
C ASN A 69 14.31 8.27 2.94
N SER A 70 15.26 7.40 3.31
CA SER A 70 15.88 7.36 4.63
C SER A 70 16.69 8.64 4.88
N GLN A 71 16.18 9.50 5.77
CA GLN A 71 16.87 10.72 6.20
C GLN A 71 17.33 10.58 7.66
N PRO A 72 18.63 10.78 7.96
CA PRO A 72 19.12 10.75 9.34
C PRO A 72 18.34 11.71 10.23
N GLY A 73 18.00 11.28 11.44
CA GLY A 73 17.26 12.10 12.41
C GLY A 73 15.74 12.15 12.20
N PHE A 74 15.18 11.51 11.17
CA PHE A 74 13.74 11.48 10.91
C PHE A 74 13.18 10.06 10.84
N TYR A 75 11.96 9.87 11.35
CA TYR A 75 11.08 8.77 10.95
C TYR A 75 10.22 9.24 9.80
N LYS A 76 10.07 8.42 8.76
CA LYS A 76 9.20 8.74 7.63
C LYS A 76 8.33 7.55 7.27
N ALA A 77 7.12 7.84 6.83
CA ALA A 77 6.13 6.85 6.45
C ALA A 77 5.31 7.41 5.29
N VAL A 78 4.81 6.54 4.41
CA VAL A 78 4.02 6.95 3.23
C VAL A 78 2.81 6.04 3.12
N ILE A 79 1.66 6.60 2.76
CA ILE A 79 0.44 5.81 2.57
C ILE A 79 0.59 5.03 1.24
N PRO A 80 0.56 3.69 1.23
CA PRO A 80 0.81 2.88 0.05
C PRO A 80 -0.45 2.81 -0.82
N ALA A 81 -0.87 3.95 -1.37
CA ALA A 81 -2.13 4.11 -2.09
C ALA A 81 -2.26 3.13 -3.26
N GLY A 82 -1.17 2.85 -3.98
CA GLY A 82 -1.21 1.87 -5.06
C GLY A 82 -1.40 0.43 -4.57
N ALA A 83 -0.81 0.05 -3.44
CA ALA A 83 -1.07 -1.25 -2.80
C ALA A 83 -2.54 -1.37 -2.35
N ILE A 84 -3.10 -0.31 -1.76
CA ILE A 84 -4.51 -0.27 -1.37
C ILE A 84 -5.43 -0.44 -2.59
N GLY A 85 -5.14 0.27 -3.69
CA GLY A 85 -5.90 0.15 -4.93
C GLY A 85 -5.87 -1.25 -5.52
N VAL A 86 -4.70 -1.89 -5.51
CA VAL A 86 -4.51 -3.29 -5.93
C VAL A 86 -5.32 -4.25 -5.06
N LEU A 87 -5.25 -4.11 -3.74
CA LEU A 87 -6.00 -4.96 -2.82
C LEU A 87 -7.52 -4.82 -3.04
N ALA A 88 -8.01 -3.59 -3.18
CA ALA A 88 -9.42 -3.31 -3.48
C ALA A 88 -9.85 -3.95 -4.80
N LEU A 89 -9.04 -3.82 -5.86
CA LEU A 89 -9.31 -4.45 -7.16
C LEU A 89 -9.42 -5.97 -7.03
N GLN A 90 -8.49 -6.62 -6.31
CA GLN A 90 -8.50 -8.07 -6.12
C GLN A 90 -9.72 -8.54 -5.33
N VAL A 91 -10.13 -7.79 -4.30
CA VAL A 91 -11.37 -8.07 -3.54
C VAL A 91 -12.59 -7.97 -4.44
N LEU A 92 -12.71 -6.89 -5.23
CA LEU A 92 -13.83 -6.71 -6.15
C LEU A 92 -13.90 -7.83 -7.21
N ARG A 93 -12.76 -8.23 -7.77
CA ARG A 93 -12.68 -9.34 -8.74
C ARG A 93 -13.03 -10.68 -8.10
N ALA A 94 -12.59 -10.93 -6.86
CA ALA A 94 -12.96 -12.13 -6.12
C ALA A 94 -14.48 -12.19 -5.84
N ARG A 95 -15.08 -11.06 -5.45
CA ARG A 95 -16.53 -10.94 -5.25
C ARG A 95 -17.31 -11.21 -6.54
N LYS A 96 -16.90 -10.61 -7.67
CA LYS A 96 -17.53 -10.82 -8.97
C LYS A 96 -17.48 -12.30 -9.40
N ARG A 97 -16.33 -12.96 -9.25
CA ARG A 97 -16.19 -14.40 -9.57
C ARG A 97 -17.05 -15.30 -8.68
N ARG A 98 -17.23 -14.92 -7.41
CA ARG A 98 -18.13 -15.64 -6.50
C ARG A 98 -19.58 -15.48 -6.93
N ALA A 99 -20.03 -14.25 -7.20
CA ALA A 99 -21.39 -13.99 -7.68
C ALA A 99 -21.74 -14.79 -8.95
N LEU A 100 -20.83 -14.80 -9.94
CA LEU A 100 -20.99 -15.58 -11.19
C LEU A 100 -20.97 -17.10 -10.99
N ARG A 101 -20.46 -17.60 -9.86
CA ARG A 101 -20.53 -19.03 -9.51
C ARG A 101 -21.82 -19.38 -8.77
N THR A 102 -22.46 -18.41 -8.13
CA THR A 102 -23.70 -18.61 -7.37
C THR A 102 -24.95 -18.40 -8.21
N GLU A 103 -24.87 -17.71 -9.34
CA GLU A 103 -25.89 -17.81 -10.39
C GLU A 103 -25.83 -19.23 -10.95
N PRO A 104 -26.81 -20.11 -10.63
CA PRO A 104 -26.92 -21.36 -11.34
C PRO A 104 -27.17 -21.02 -12.80
N ALA A 105 -26.67 -21.84 -13.73
CA ALA A 105 -27.20 -21.87 -15.08
C ALA A 105 -28.73 -21.99 -14.99
N GLY A 106 -29.42 -20.87 -15.16
CA GLY A 106 -30.85 -20.73 -14.97
C GLY A 106 -31.49 -20.54 -16.33
N SER A 107 -32.38 -21.49 -16.64
CA SER A 107 -33.21 -21.72 -17.83
C SER A 107 -32.50 -22.21 -19.09
#